data_AF-A0A3D4EB80-F1
#
_entry.id   AF-A0A3D4EB80-F1
#
_cell.length_a   1.000
_cell.length_b   1.000
_cell.length_c   1.000
_cell.angle_alpha   90.00
_cell.angle_beta   90.00
_cell.angle_gamma   90.00
#
_symmetry.space_group_name_H-M   'P 1'
#
loop_
_entity.id
_entity.type
_entity.pdbx_description
1 polymer ?
#
loop_
_entity_poly.entity_id
_entity_poly.type
_entity_poly.pdbx_seq_one_letter_code
_entity_poly.pdbx_strand_id
1 'polypeptide(L)'
;MGRIGKSQVAVDNRGMLDEQVIGITPNFPFYERYHDERYVTSHDRRSVVTLKDKGESRVYSLINDSNKELVVYQIDSGLIDDKKVSKCDFGIYSEDNLLVLVELKGSDYSAAIEQLLSTIEILLKTPKVSVTRLSTRVVLSKARVPDVLLTKEKKLKLLVEREYHGSHSKCSRVMKDTLSKI
;
A
#
# COMPACT_ATOMS: atom_id res chain seq x y z
N MET A 1 -28.80 20.67 -28.52
CA MET A 1 -28.44 19.26 -28.80
C MET A 1 -26.93 19.13 -28.75
N GLY A 2 -26.37 18.65 -27.64
CA GLY A 2 -24.94 18.36 -27.53
C GLY A 2 -24.78 16.94 -27.00
N ARG A 3 -24.41 15.99 -27.87
CA ARG A 3 -24.09 14.62 -27.45
C ARG A 3 -22.64 14.60 -26.97
N ILE A 4 -22.47 14.34 -25.68
CA ILE A 4 -21.18 14.04 -25.06
C ILE A 4 -20.72 12.67 -25.58
N GLY A 5 -19.57 12.67 -26.26
CA GLY A 5 -18.97 11.46 -26.83
C GLY A 5 -18.58 10.46 -25.73
N LYS A 6 -18.97 9.21 -25.92
CA LYS A 6 -18.52 8.07 -25.14
C LYS A 6 -17.02 7.89 -25.34
N SER A 7 -16.24 7.87 -24.27
CA SER A 7 -14.85 7.40 -24.29
C SER A 7 -14.85 5.91 -24.63
N GLN A 8 -14.55 5.58 -25.89
CA GLN A 8 -14.31 4.20 -26.32
C GLN A 8 -12.96 3.74 -25.79
N VAL A 9 -12.99 2.63 -25.06
CA VAL A 9 -11.83 1.81 -24.77
C VAL A 9 -11.28 1.33 -26.12
N ALA A 10 -10.01 1.61 -26.41
CA ALA A 10 -9.34 1.09 -27.59
C ALA A 10 -9.10 -0.41 -27.39
N VAL A 11 -9.60 -1.22 -28.33
CA VAL A 11 -9.42 -2.68 -28.37
C VAL A 11 -8.55 -2.97 -29.60
N ASP A 12 -7.34 -3.51 -29.42
CA ASP A 12 -6.55 -4.08 -30.52
C ASP A 12 -7.18 -5.41 -30.99
N ASN A 13 -7.15 -5.64 -32.30
CA ASN A 13 -7.72 -6.77 -33.03
C ASN A 13 -7.02 -8.12 -32.76
N ARG A 14 -6.37 -8.30 -31.60
CA ARG A 14 -5.63 -9.53 -31.25
C ARG A 14 -6.05 -10.20 -29.95
N GLY A 15 -7.12 -9.75 -29.29
CA GLY A 15 -7.77 -10.51 -28.21
C GLY A 15 -6.87 -10.90 -27.04
N MET A 16 -5.72 -10.23 -26.86
CA MET A 16 -4.92 -10.33 -25.65
C MET A 16 -5.30 -9.14 -24.76
N LEU A 17 -5.64 -9.42 -23.51
CA LEU A 17 -5.72 -8.38 -22.49
C LEU A 17 -4.35 -7.71 -22.46
N ASP A 18 -4.30 -6.40 -22.70
CA ASP A 18 -3.05 -5.63 -22.57
C ASP A 18 -2.50 -5.89 -21.17
N GLU A 19 -1.42 -6.66 -21.07
CA GLU A 19 -0.69 -6.83 -19.82
C GLU A 19 -0.19 -5.44 -19.41
N GLN A 20 -0.75 -4.88 -18.34
CA GLN A 20 -0.24 -3.64 -17.78
C GLN A 20 1.08 -3.95 -17.10
N VAL A 21 2.14 -3.23 -17.50
CA VAL A 21 3.50 -3.43 -17.00
C VAL A 21 3.98 -2.14 -16.35
N ILE A 22 4.32 -2.21 -15.08
CA ILE A 22 4.75 -1.06 -14.29
C ILE A 22 6.02 -0.46 -14.91
N GLY A 23 5.96 0.83 -15.20
CA GLY A 23 7.08 1.57 -15.81
C GLY A 23 7.16 1.49 -17.33
N ILE A 24 6.33 0.68 -17.99
CA ILE A 24 6.20 0.67 -19.46
C ILE A 24 4.85 1.24 -19.87
N THR A 25 3.76 0.73 -19.30
CA THR A 25 2.42 1.26 -19.61
C THR A 25 2.14 2.52 -18.79
N PRO A 26 1.57 3.58 -19.40
CA PRO A 26 1.11 4.73 -18.63
C PRO A 26 0.00 4.32 -17.67
N ASN A 27 -0.26 5.15 -16.65
CA ASN A 27 -1.30 4.99 -15.62
C ASN A 27 -0.84 4.29 -14.33
N PHE A 28 0.42 4.50 -13.93
CA PHE A 28 0.90 4.12 -12.61
C PHE A 28 1.40 5.33 -11.82
N PRO A 29 0.52 6.26 -11.40
CA PRO A 29 0.93 7.57 -10.88
C PRO A 29 1.82 7.48 -9.64
N PHE A 30 1.59 6.47 -8.80
CA PHE A 30 2.43 6.23 -7.62
C PHE A 30 3.84 5.81 -8.02
N TYR A 31 3.98 4.85 -8.94
CA TYR A 31 5.28 4.42 -9.44
C TYR A 31 5.99 5.56 -10.18
N GLU A 32 5.31 6.23 -11.11
CA GLU A 32 5.86 7.33 -11.91
C GLU A 32 6.45 8.44 -11.04
N ARG A 33 5.84 8.72 -9.88
CA ARG A 33 6.31 9.75 -8.97
C ARG A 33 7.41 9.29 -8.01
N TYR A 34 7.35 8.03 -7.58
CA TYR A 34 8.14 7.53 -6.44
C TYR A 34 9.06 6.37 -6.82
N HIS A 35 9.30 6.11 -8.09
CA HIS A 35 10.26 5.08 -8.46
C HIS A 35 11.70 5.61 -8.36
N ASP A 36 12.46 5.07 -7.41
CA ASP A 36 13.89 5.29 -7.24
C ASP A 36 14.53 4.04 -6.63
N GLU A 37 15.58 3.55 -7.27
CA GLU A 37 16.27 2.33 -6.88
C GLU A 37 16.85 2.38 -5.46
N ARG A 38 17.07 3.57 -4.89
CA ARG A 38 17.64 3.72 -3.54
C ARG A 38 16.72 3.24 -2.42
N TYR A 39 15.41 3.23 -2.66
CA TYR A 39 14.42 2.86 -1.65
C TYR A 39 13.37 1.87 -2.17
N VAL A 40 13.53 1.38 -3.41
CA VAL A 40 12.87 0.17 -3.90
C VAL A 40 13.70 -1.05 -3.46
N THR A 41 13.12 -1.87 -2.58
CA THR A 41 13.75 -3.10 -2.08
C THR A 41 13.58 -4.28 -3.05
N SER A 42 12.53 -4.25 -3.88
CA SER A 42 12.35 -5.19 -4.99
C SER A 42 11.30 -4.69 -5.99
N HIS A 43 11.49 -5.07 -7.25
CA HIS A 43 10.51 -4.90 -8.33
C HIS A 43 10.47 -6.20 -9.13
N ASP A 44 9.51 -7.09 -8.86
CA ASP A 44 9.39 -8.40 -9.50
C ASP A 44 7.99 -9.03 -9.30
N ARG A 45 7.81 -10.27 -9.78
CA ARG A 45 6.56 -11.05 -9.69
C ARG A 45 6.64 -12.20 -8.68
N ARG A 46 7.49 -12.10 -7.63
CA ARG A 46 7.69 -13.21 -6.68
C ARG A 46 6.39 -13.67 -6.06
N SER A 47 6.30 -14.97 -5.79
CA SER A 47 5.09 -15.61 -5.23
C SER A 47 4.75 -15.15 -3.81
N VAL A 48 5.74 -14.69 -3.04
CA VAL A 48 5.55 -14.18 -1.67
C VAL A 48 6.47 -12.98 -1.42
N VAL A 49 5.90 -11.85 -1.02
CA VAL A 49 6.64 -10.73 -0.44
C VAL A 49 6.61 -10.88 1.08
N THR A 50 7.75 -10.75 1.75
CA THR A 50 7.86 -10.81 3.21
C THR A 50 8.58 -9.57 3.73
N LEU A 51 7.93 -8.86 4.66
CA LEU A 51 8.45 -7.65 5.30
C LEU A 51 8.66 -7.92 6.79
N LYS A 52 9.86 -7.57 7.29
CA LYS A 52 10.24 -7.75 8.69
C LYS A 52 11.38 -6.81 9.07
N ASP A 53 11.40 -6.37 10.32
CA ASP A 53 12.59 -5.76 10.91
C ASP A 53 13.62 -6.83 11.29
N LYS A 54 14.90 -6.49 11.18
CA LYS A 54 15.97 -7.41 11.57
C LYS A 54 15.94 -7.65 13.08
N GLY A 55 15.84 -8.93 13.48
CA GLY A 55 15.84 -9.33 14.90
C GLY A 55 14.47 -9.28 15.57
N GLU A 56 13.42 -8.91 14.83
CA GLU A 56 12.08 -8.73 15.38
C GLU A 56 11.15 -9.86 14.96
N SER A 57 10.20 -10.21 15.83
CA SER A 57 9.25 -11.31 15.56
C SER A 57 8.06 -10.91 14.69
N ARG A 58 8.01 -9.65 14.25
CA ARG A 58 6.89 -9.05 13.52
C ARG A 58 7.10 -9.26 12.02
N VAL A 59 6.14 -9.90 11.37
CA VAL A 59 6.25 -10.29 9.97
C VAL A 59 4.93 -10.02 9.26
N TYR A 60 5.01 -9.31 8.15
CA TYR A 60 3.96 -9.24 7.15
C TYR A 60 4.34 -10.08 5.94
N SER A 61 3.41 -10.87 5.42
CA SER A 61 3.59 -11.63 4.19
C SER A 61 2.41 -11.43 3.26
N LEU A 62 2.70 -11.12 1.99
CA LEU A 62 1.72 -11.01 0.92
C LEU A 62 1.95 -12.13 -0.08
N ILE A 63 0.96 -13.02 -0.23
CA ILE A 63 0.96 -14.08 -1.24
C ILE A 63 0.48 -13.49 -2.56
N ASN A 64 1.34 -13.51 -3.57
CA ASN A 64 1.05 -13.10 -4.93
C ASN A 64 0.47 -14.28 -5.73
N ASP A 65 -0.76 -14.65 -5.41
CA ASP A 65 -1.47 -15.78 -6.03
C ASP A 65 -1.89 -15.53 -7.49
N SER A 66 -1.75 -14.29 -7.94
CA SER A 66 -2.11 -13.85 -9.28
C SER A 66 -0.89 -13.55 -10.16
N ASN A 67 0.33 -13.86 -9.69
CA ASN A 67 1.59 -13.61 -10.39
C ASN A 67 1.70 -12.17 -10.93
N LYS A 68 1.29 -11.17 -10.15
CA LYS A 68 1.32 -9.75 -10.54
C LYS A 68 2.70 -9.13 -10.35
N GLU A 69 3.03 -8.09 -11.10
CA GLU A 69 4.18 -7.25 -10.83
C GLU A 69 3.97 -6.45 -9.54
N LEU A 70 4.97 -6.49 -8.67
CA LEU A 70 4.98 -5.85 -7.38
C LEU A 70 6.24 -5.01 -7.19
N VAL A 71 6.07 -3.79 -6.70
CA VAL A 71 7.15 -2.90 -6.26
C VAL A 71 7.09 -2.76 -4.74
N VAL A 72 8.19 -3.06 -4.06
CA VAL A 72 8.28 -3.00 -2.61
C VAL A 72 9.17 -1.83 -2.21
N TYR A 73 8.60 -0.90 -1.47
CA TYR A 73 9.25 0.32 -1.01
C TYR A 73 9.60 0.24 0.47
N GLN A 74 10.81 0.68 0.79
CA GLN A 74 11.16 1.14 2.13
C GLN A 74 10.64 2.58 2.27
N ILE A 75 9.68 2.82 3.16
CA ILE A 75 9.10 4.16 3.36
C ILE A 75 9.86 4.90 4.46
N ASP A 76 10.04 4.30 5.63
CA ASP A 76 10.88 4.90 6.68
C ASP A 76 12.35 4.85 6.29
N SER A 77 13.03 6.01 6.33
CA SER A 77 14.44 6.15 5.99
C SER A 77 14.73 5.76 4.53
N GLY A 78 13.70 5.83 3.69
CA GLY A 78 13.74 5.59 2.25
C GLY A 78 12.93 6.66 1.52
N LEU A 79 11.72 6.32 1.09
CA LEU A 79 10.86 7.24 0.34
C LEU A 79 10.54 8.54 1.10
N ILE A 80 10.48 8.48 2.43
CA ILE A 80 10.37 9.65 3.30
C ILE A 80 11.56 9.65 4.26
N ASP A 81 12.58 10.45 3.97
CA ASP A 81 13.82 10.57 4.76
C ASP A 81 13.82 11.79 5.70
N ASP A 82 12.70 12.07 6.35
CA ASP A 82 12.62 13.07 7.43
C ASP A 82 12.33 12.39 8.77
N LYS A 83 13.28 12.46 9.70
CA LYS A 83 13.15 11.90 11.06
C LYS A 83 12.09 12.59 11.92
N LYS A 84 11.69 13.81 11.56
CA LYS A 84 10.62 14.55 12.26
C LYS A 84 9.23 14.14 11.79
N VAL A 85 9.15 13.40 10.69
CA VAL A 85 7.91 12.97 10.09
C VAL A 85 7.56 11.57 10.55
N SER A 86 6.35 11.44 11.08
CA SER A 86 5.71 10.15 11.34
C SER A 86 5.36 9.48 10.01
N LYS A 87 5.78 8.23 9.83
CA LYS A 87 5.63 7.48 8.58
C LYS A 87 5.65 5.99 8.88
N CYS A 88 5.07 5.20 7.99
CA CYS A 88 5.10 3.76 8.13
C CYS A 88 6.39 3.15 7.60
N ASP A 89 6.64 1.89 7.95
CA ASP A 89 7.87 1.22 7.57
C ASP A 89 7.96 0.92 6.07
N PHE A 90 6.89 0.35 5.48
CA PHE A 90 6.93 -0.23 4.12
C PHE A 90 5.69 0.07 3.27
N GLY A 91 5.86 -0.04 1.96
CA GLY A 91 4.78 -0.03 0.97
C GLY A 91 4.94 -1.14 -0.07
N ILE A 92 3.85 -1.75 -0.52
CA ILE A 92 3.82 -2.66 -1.68
C ILE A 92 2.85 -2.10 -2.71
N TYR A 93 3.32 -1.84 -3.92
CA TYR A 93 2.51 -1.38 -5.04
C TYR A 93 2.40 -2.49 -6.09
N SER A 94 1.28 -2.56 -6.79
CA SER A 94 1.02 -3.62 -7.78
C SER A 94 0.55 -3.05 -9.12
N GLU A 95 0.60 -3.88 -10.15
CA GLU A 95 0.13 -3.56 -11.51
C GLU A 95 -1.40 -3.31 -11.59
N ASP A 96 -2.17 -3.52 -10.50
CA ASP A 96 -3.57 -3.09 -10.41
C ASP A 96 -3.74 -1.66 -9.89
N ASN A 97 -2.63 -0.93 -9.68
CA ASN A 97 -2.62 0.34 -8.97
C ASN A 97 -3.20 0.22 -7.55
N LEU A 98 -2.99 -0.94 -6.90
CA LEU A 98 -3.22 -1.16 -5.47
C LEU A 98 -1.93 -0.86 -4.70
N LEU A 99 -2.04 -0.04 -3.66
CA LEU A 99 -1.00 0.22 -2.66
C LEU A 99 -1.35 -0.42 -1.32
N VAL A 100 -0.39 -1.14 -0.73
CA VAL A 100 -0.49 -1.70 0.62
C VAL A 100 0.55 -1.01 1.51
N LEU A 101 0.11 -0.22 2.48
CA LEU A 101 0.99 0.38 3.49
C LEU A 101 1.06 -0.51 4.72
N VAL A 102 2.28 -0.81 5.18
CA VAL A 102 2.54 -1.76 6.25
C VAL A 102 3.36 -1.08 7.35
N GLU A 103 2.82 -1.14 8.57
CA GLU A 103 3.51 -0.77 9.80
C GLU A 103 3.78 -2.01 10.64
N LEU A 104 5.04 -2.25 10.97
CA LEU A 104 5.46 -3.19 11.98
C LEU A 104 5.71 -2.40 13.26
N LYS A 105 4.87 -2.57 14.27
CA LYS A 105 4.99 -1.81 15.51
C LYS A 105 5.16 -2.72 16.71
N GLY A 106 5.76 -2.20 17.79
CA GLY A 106 5.74 -2.85 19.09
C GLY A 106 4.30 -3.03 19.63
N SER A 107 3.98 -2.43 20.76
CA SER A 107 2.61 -2.48 21.30
C SER A 107 1.78 -1.23 21.03
N ASP A 108 2.40 -0.15 20.56
CA ASP A 108 1.74 1.14 20.41
C ASP A 108 0.95 1.25 19.10
N TYR A 109 -0.26 0.71 19.12
CA TYR A 109 -1.16 0.78 17.98
C TYR A 109 -1.64 2.20 17.65
N SER A 110 -1.68 3.12 18.62
CA SER A 110 -2.04 4.53 18.34
C SER A 110 -1.01 5.16 17.41
N ALA A 111 0.27 5.03 17.75
CA ALA A 111 1.37 5.55 16.94
C ALA A 111 1.37 4.94 15.53
N ALA A 112 1.09 3.63 15.41
CA ALA A 112 0.99 2.97 14.12
C ALA A 112 -0.10 3.59 13.21
N ILE A 113 -1.27 3.92 13.77
CA ILE A 113 -2.33 4.59 13.02
C ILE A 113 -1.88 6.00 12.57
N GLU A 114 -1.20 6.74 13.45
CA GLU A 114 -0.69 8.08 13.11
C GLU A 114 0.35 8.04 11.99
N GLN A 115 1.26 7.07 12.02
CA GLN A 115 2.23 6.82 10.96
C GLN A 115 1.56 6.52 9.62
N LEU A 116 0.53 5.68 9.61
CA LEU A 116 -0.24 5.37 8.39
C LEU A 116 -0.97 6.60 7.86
N LEU A 117 -1.69 7.33 8.73
CA LEU A 117 -2.41 8.55 8.33
C LEU A 117 -1.46 9.62 7.77
N SER A 118 -0.32 9.82 8.42
CA SER A 118 0.71 10.77 7.97
C SER A 118 1.31 10.34 6.63
N THR A 119 1.60 9.05 6.46
CA THR A 119 2.11 8.52 5.18
C THR A 119 1.13 8.74 4.04
N ILE A 120 -0.17 8.49 4.26
CA ILE A 120 -1.23 8.75 3.28
C ILE A 120 -1.28 10.23 2.91
N GLU A 121 -1.18 11.11 3.91
CA GLU A 121 -1.19 12.55 3.67
C GLU A 121 -0.02 12.98 2.79
N ILE A 122 1.19 12.52 3.11
CA ILE A 122 2.44 12.91 2.44
C ILE A 122 2.54 12.31 1.04
N LEU A 123 2.20 11.03 0.89
CA LEU A 123 2.42 10.32 -0.38
C LEU A 123 1.26 10.45 -1.35
N LEU A 124 0.03 10.57 -0.86
CA LEU A 124 -1.17 10.54 -1.70
C LEU A 124 -1.90 11.88 -1.72
N LYS A 125 -2.30 12.42 -0.56
CA LYS A 125 -3.22 13.57 -0.51
C LYS A 125 -2.58 14.88 -0.91
N THR A 126 -1.52 15.28 -0.20
CA THR A 126 -0.79 16.54 -0.46
C THR A 126 -0.26 16.62 -1.90
N PRO A 127 0.42 15.59 -2.44
CA PRO A 127 0.90 15.60 -3.83
C PRO A 127 -0.16 15.24 -4.86
N LYS A 128 -1.38 14.86 -4.43
CA LYS A 128 -2.51 14.44 -5.28
C LYS A 128 -2.18 13.24 -6.18
N VAL A 129 -1.49 12.25 -5.61
CA VAL A 129 -1.20 10.97 -6.28
C VAL A 129 -2.38 10.03 -6.11
N SER A 130 -2.92 9.55 -7.22
CA SER A 130 -4.03 8.59 -7.20
C SER A 130 -3.52 7.16 -7.16
N VAL A 131 -4.24 6.34 -6.38
CA VAL A 131 -4.18 4.88 -6.41
C VAL A 131 -5.61 4.38 -6.58
N THR A 132 -5.81 3.27 -7.29
CA THR A 132 -7.14 2.67 -7.47
C THR A 132 -7.63 2.13 -6.14
N ARG A 133 -6.72 1.50 -5.38
CA ARG A 133 -7.01 0.92 -4.08
C ARG A 133 -5.88 1.18 -3.09
N LEU A 134 -6.24 1.40 -1.83
CA LEU A 134 -5.28 1.50 -0.72
C LEU A 134 -5.68 0.51 0.37
N SER A 135 -4.76 -0.34 0.81
CA SER A 135 -4.93 -1.17 2.00
C SER A 135 -3.87 -0.82 3.03
N THR A 136 -4.22 -0.88 4.31
CA THR A 136 -3.28 -0.60 5.41
C THR A 136 -3.21 -1.78 6.37
N ARG A 137 -2.01 -2.09 6.86
CA ARG A 137 -1.74 -3.28 7.68
C ARG A 137 -0.86 -2.90 8.86
N VAL A 138 -1.23 -3.37 10.06
CA VAL A 138 -0.41 -3.19 11.26
C VAL A 138 -0.11 -4.54 11.90
N VAL A 139 1.17 -4.84 12.09
CA VAL A 139 1.63 -6.05 12.77
C VAL A 139 2.28 -5.66 14.09
N LEU A 140 1.58 -5.94 15.20
CA LEU A 140 2.02 -5.60 16.55
C LEU A 140 2.87 -6.72 17.16
N SER A 141 3.80 -6.42 18.06
CA SER A 141 4.46 -7.46 18.86
C SER A 141 3.46 -8.17 19.79
N LYS A 142 2.49 -7.42 20.31
CA LYS A 142 1.32 -7.88 21.07
C LYS A 142 0.15 -6.93 20.80
N ALA A 143 -0.97 -7.45 20.33
CA ALA A 143 -2.22 -6.69 20.24
C ALA A 143 -2.83 -6.56 21.64
N ARG A 144 -2.63 -5.42 22.28
CA ARG A 144 -3.44 -4.97 23.43
C ARG A 144 -4.04 -3.62 23.03
N VAL A 145 -5.35 -3.53 22.98
CA VAL A 145 -6.04 -2.33 22.49
C VAL A 145 -7.07 -1.93 23.56
N PRO A 146 -6.81 -0.90 24.37
CA PRO A 146 -7.84 -0.25 25.19
C PRO A 146 -8.92 0.41 24.32
N ASP A 147 -10.15 0.55 24.82
CA ASP A 147 -11.32 1.11 24.11
C ASP A 147 -11.09 2.54 23.54
N VAL A 148 -10.18 3.32 24.12
CA VAL A 148 -9.81 4.68 23.70
C VAL A 148 -9.22 4.74 22.27
N LEU A 149 -8.77 3.61 21.71
CA LEU A 149 -8.17 3.52 20.36
C LEU A 149 -9.18 3.48 19.21
N LEU A 150 -10.48 3.36 19.52
CA LEU A 150 -11.54 3.18 18.51
C LEU A 150 -11.69 4.39 17.57
N THR A 151 -11.47 5.62 18.03
CA THR A 151 -11.75 6.82 17.23
C THR A 151 -10.73 7.03 16.11
N LYS A 152 -9.42 6.89 16.39
CA LYS A 152 -8.36 7.02 15.37
C LYS A 152 -8.42 5.87 14.38
N GLU A 153 -8.65 4.64 14.85
CA GLU A 153 -8.84 3.48 13.99
C GLU A 153 -10.05 3.68 13.07
N LYS A 154 -11.17 4.18 13.59
CA LYS A 154 -12.36 4.47 12.79
C LYS A 154 -12.08 5.53 11.73
N LYS A 155 -11.32 6.58 12.03
CA LYS A 155 -10.91 7.57 11.04
C LYS A 155 -10.12 6.93 9.90
N LEU A 156 -9.11 6.11 10.22
CA LEU A 156 -8.30 5.42 9.23
C LEU A 156 -9.15 4.46 8.37
N LYS A 157 -10.02 3.65 9.01
CA LYS A 157 -10.92 2.73 8.29
C LYS A 157 -11.83 3.47 7.32
N LEU A 158 -12.51 4.53 7.78
CA LEU A 158 -13.40 5.30 6.93
C LEU A 158 -12.66 5.95 5.76
N LEU A 159 -11.46 6.48 6.00
CA LEU A 159 -10.60 7.03 4.96
C LEU A 159 -10.30 5.98 3.89
N VAL A 160 -9.78 4.83 4.31
CA VAL A 160 -9.33 3.76 3.42
C VAL A 160 -10.50 3.11 2.66
N GLU A 161 -11.62 2.87 3.33
CA GLU A 161 -12.80 2.24 2.73
C GLU A 161 -13.53 3.18 1.76
N ARG A 162 -13.68 4.46 2.12
CA ARG A 162 -14.53 5.40 1.35
C ARG A 162 -13.77 6.14 0.26
N GLU A 163 -12.54 6.56 0.53
CA GLU A 163 -11.75 7.33 -0.44
C GLU A 163 -10.90 6.43 -1.35
N TYR A 164 -10.56 5.21 -0.88
CA TYR A 164 -9.61 4.35 -1.58
C TYR A 164 -10.06 2.89 -1.72
N HIS A 165 -11.33 2.56 -1.49
CA HIS A 165 -11.92 1.25 -1.79
C HIS A 165 -11.10 0.04 -1.32
N GLY A 166 -10.43 0.15 -0.18
CA GLY A 166 -9.63 -0.93 0.39
C GLY A 166 -9.93 -1.18 1.84
N SER A 167 -8.95 -1.71 2.58
CA SER A 167 -9.19 -2.24 3.92
C SER A 167 -8.08 -1.88 4.90
N HIS A 168 -8.44 -1.80 6.18
CA HIS A 168 -7.48 -1.74 7.28
C HIS A 168 -7.54 -3.03 8.10
N SER A 169 -6.38 -3.61 8.42
CA SER A 169 -6.28 -4.80 9.28
C SER A 169 -5.11 -4.72 10.25
N LYS A 170 -5.25 -5.37 11.40
CA LYS A 170 -4.21 -5.48 12.43
C LYS A 170 -4.13 -6.88 13.01
N CYS A 171 -2.94 -7.31 13.42
CA CYS A 171 -2.77 -8.57 14.15
C CYS A 171 -1.55 -8.52 15.09
N SER A 172 -1.31 -9.62 15.80
CA SER A 172 -0.07 -9.84 16.56
C SER A 172 0.90 -10.73 15.79
N ARG A 173 2.17 -10.33 15.77
CA ARG A 173 3.36 -11.06 15.28
C ARG A 173 3.38 -11.40 13.80
N VAL A 174 2.34 -12.02 13.26
CA VAL A 174 2.35 -12.51 11.88
C VAL A 174 1.04 -12.18 11.20
N MET A 175 1.14 -11.50 10.08
CA MET A 175 0.02 -11.26 9.16
C MET A 175 0.33 -11.92 7.83
N LYS A 176 -0.66 -12.62 7.28
CA LYS A 176 -0.58 -13.23 5.95
C LYS A 176 -1.80 -12.80 5.15
N ASP A 177 -1.54 -12.09 4.06
CA ASP A 177 -2.55 -11.71 3.08
C ASP A 177 -2.39 -12.51 1.79
N THR A 178 -3.46 -12.54 1.00
CA THR A 178 -3.45 -13.02 -0.38
C THR A 178 -3.85 -11.85 -1.26
N LEU A 179 -3.07 -11.56 -2.31
CA LEU A 179 -3.22 -10.38 -3.15
C LEU A 179 -4.63 -10.28 -3.75
N SER A 180 -5.20 -11.38 -4.23
CA SER A 180 -6.58 -11.43 -4.76
C SER A 180 -7.68 -11.10 -3.75
N LYS A 181 -7.38 -11.11 -2.44
CA LYS A 181 -8.36 -10.95 -1.36
C LYS A 181 -8.29 -9.60 -0.64
N ILE A 182 -7.30 -8.78 -0.97
CA ILE A 182 -7.05 -7.49 -0.31
C ILE A 182 -7.46 -6.31 -1.16
#